data_AF-A0A951ZHF0-F1
#
_entry.id   AF-A0A951ZHF0-F1
#
_cell.length_a   1.000
_cell.length_b   1.000
_cell.length_c   1.000
_cell.angle_alpha   90.00
_cell.angle_beta   90.00
_cell.angle_gamma   90.00
#
_symmetry.space_group_name_H-M   'P 1'
#
loop_
_entity.id
_entity.type
_entity.pdbx_description
1 polymer ?
#
loop_
_entity_poly.entity_id
_entity_poly.type
_entity_poly.pdbx_seq_one_letter_code
_entity_poly.pdbx_strand_id
1 'polypeptide(L)'
;MKTFTDNAGRTWTLAINVDVLKRVRGLVDMNLLDIIDGQLIERLYRDPVLLCDVVYAVCKPEADARSVSDEDFGRAMAGDAIEQATKAL
;
A
#
# COMPACT_ATOMS: atom_id res chain seq x y z
N MET A 1 5.09 -12.83 3.89
CA MET A 1 5.27 -11.63 3.04
C MET A 1 4.39 -11.84 1.81
N LYS A 2 3.45 -10.93 1.58
CA LYS A 2 2.55 -10.99 0.43
C LYS A 2 3.09 -10.05 -0.65
N THR A 3 2.77 -10.29 -1.91
CA THR A 3 3.25 -9.49 -3.05
C THR A 3 2.11 -9.21 -4.02
N PHE A 4 2.19 -8.12 -4.75
CA PHE A 4 1.31 -7.83 -5.89
C PHE A 4 2.10 -7.17 -7.02
N THR A 5 1.54 -7.14 -8.22
CA THR A 5 2.14 -6.50 -9.38
C THR A 5 1.27 -5.34 -9.85
N ASP A 6 1.87 -4.19 -10.08
CA ASP A 6 1.17 -3.02 -10.61
C ASP A 6 1.09 -3.02 -12.14
N ASN A 7 0.38 -2.05 -12.73
CA ASN A 7 0.21 -1.98 -14.18
C ASN A 7 1.47 -1.55 -14.95
N ALA A 8 2.54 -1.15 -14.26
CA ALA A 8 3.84 -0.93 -14.85
C ALA A 8 4.71 -2.21 -14.85
N GLY A 9 4.17 -3.34 -14.39
CA GLY A 9 4.87 -4.62 -14.31
C GLY A 9 5.84 -4.71 -13.13
N ARG A 10 5.76 -3.80 -12.15
CA ARG A 10 6.60 -3.82 -10.96
C ARG A 10 5.95 -4.71 -9.90
N THR A 11 6.71 -5.65 -9.37
CA THR A 11 6.29 -6.44 -8.21
C THR A 11 6.71 -5.75 -6.92
N TRP A 12 5.77 -5.60 -6.00
CA TRP A 12 5.91 -4.94 -4.71
C TRP A 12 5.77 -5.93 -3.56
N THR A 13 6.61 -5.78 -2.53
CA THR A 13 6.57 -6.66 -1.35
C THR A 13 5.90 -5.96 -0.17
N LEU A 14 4.80 -6.55 0.31
CA LEU A 14 4.12 -6.10 1.52
C LEU A 14 4.63 -6.93 2.71
N ALA A 15 5.50 -6.29 3.50
CA ALA A 15 6.04 -6.81 4.74
C ALA A 15 5.63 -5.88 5.89
N ILE A 16 4.62 -6.30 6.68
CA ILE A 16 4.15 -5.51 7.81
C ILE A 16 5.02 -5.83 9.04
N ASN A 17 5.80 -4.84 9.46
CA ASN A 17 6.63 -4.88 10.67
C ASN A 17 6.52 -3.54 11.42
N VAL A 18 7.16 -3.42 12.59
CA VAL A 18 7.05 -2.21 13.42
C VAL A 18 7.55 -0.94 12.71
N ASP A 19 8.54 -1.04 11.82
CA ASP A 19 9.01 0.10 11.00
C ASP A 19 7.90 0.57 10.05
N VAL A 20 7.25 -0.37 9.36
CA VAL A 20 6.10 -0.08 8.47
C VAL A 20 4.95 0.56 9.24
N LEU A 21 4.60 0.04 10.42
CA LEU A 21 3.53 0.61 11.25
C LEU A 21 3.81 2.08 11.62
N LYS A 22 5.06 2.39 11.99
CA LYS A 22 5.47 3.77 12.30
C LYS A 22 5.41 4.66 11.06
N ARG A 23 5.85 4.16 9.91
CA ARG A 23 5.86 4.89 8.65
C ARG A 23 4.45 5.19 8.16
N VAL A 24 3.55 4.20 8.15
CA VAL A 24 2.14 4.41 7.78
C VAL A 24 1.49 5.44 8.70
N ARG A 25 1.74 5.36 10.01
CA ARG A 25 1.23 6.35 10.96
C ARG A 25 1.78 7.76 10.71
N GLY A 26 3.07 7.87 10.36
CA GLY A 26 3.71 9.16 10.12
C GLY A 26 3.37 9.80 8.77
N LEU A 27 3.09 9.00 7.74
CA LEU A 27 2.82 9.49 6.39
C LEU A 27 1.33 9.62 6.06
N VAL A 28 0.50 8.73 6.59
CA VAL A 28 -0.92 8.60 6.22
C VAL A 28 -1.85 8.88 7.42
N ASP A 29 -1.30 9.19 8.60
CA ASP A 29 -2.05 9.42 9.85
C ASP A 29 -3.04 8.29 10.18
N MET A 30 -2.60 7.04 9.99
CA MET A 30 -3.42 5.86 10.20
C MET A 30 -2.72 4.76 10.98
N ASN A 31 -3.50 4.01 11.75
CA ASN A 31 -3.02 2.82 12.45
C ASN A 31 -3.38 1.56 11.64
N LEU A 32 -2.39 1.00 10.95
CA LEU A 32 -2.59 -0.20 10.13
C LEU A 32 -3.03 -1.43 10.95
N LEU A 33 -2.80 -1.43 12.27
CA LEU A 33 -3.28 -2.52 13.14
C LEU A 33 -4.81 -2.56 13.30
N ASP A 34 -5.52 -1.48 12.96
CA ASP A 34 -7.00 -1.44 13.00
C ASP A 34 -7.62 -2.35 11.92
N ILE A 35 -6.80 -2.96 11.04
CA ILE A 35 -7.21 -4.00 10.08
C ILE A 35 -7.75 -5.25 10.76
N ILE A 36 -7.34 -5.51 12.00
CA ILE A 36 -7.77 -6.68 12.79
C ILE A 36 -9.28 -6.60 13.07
N ASP A 37 -9.84 -5.39 13.18
CA ASP A 37 -11.26 -5.16 13.46
C ASP A 37 -12.12 -5.16 12.17
N GLY A 38 -11.52 -5.39 10.99
CA GLY A 38 -12.20 -5.53 9.70
C GLY A 38 -12.71 -4.23 9.08
N GLN A 39 -13.04 -3.21 9.88
CA GLN A 39 -13.55 -1.92 9.42
C GLN A 39 -12.54 -1.18 8.54
N LEU A 40 -11.24 -1.31 8.83
CA LEU A 40 -10.20 -0.67 8.06
C LEU A 40 -10.10 -1.26 6.64
N ILE A 41 -10.29 -2.58 6.47
CA ILE A 41 -10.28 -3.22 5.16
C ILE A 41 -11.43 -2.68 4.29
N GLU A 42 -12.63 -2.57 4.87
CA GLU A 42 -13.78 -2.01 4.14
C GLU A 42 -13.55 -0.56 3.72
N ARG A 43 -12.91 0.24 4.58
CA ARG A 43 -12.55 1.63 4.25
C ARG A 43 -11.55 1.70 3.10
N LEU A 44 -10.47 0.91 3.16
CA LEU A 44 -9.46 0.86 2.10
C LEU A 44 -10.04 0.36 0.77
N TYR A 45 -10.99 -0.58 0.81
CA TYR A 45 -11.67 -1.05 -0.40
C TYR A 45 -12.55 0.04 -1.06
N ARG A 46 -13.18 0.90 -0.25
CA ARG A 46 -14.07 1.97 -0.74
C ARG A 46 -13.32 3.25 -1.13
N ASP A 47 -12.11 3.41 -0.64
CA ASP A 47 -11.27 4.57 -0.88
C ASP A 47 -9.95 4.12 -1.54
N PRO A 48 -9.92 4.02 -2.89
CA PRO A 48 -8.75 3.55 -3.62
C PRO A 48 -7.57 4.52 -3.52
N VAL A 49 -7.82 5.81 -3.22
CA VAL A 49 -6.75 6.78 -2.98
C VAL A 49 -6.07 6.45 -1.65
N LEU A 50 -6.86 6.26 -0.59
CA LEU A 50 -6.32 5.86 0.72
C LEU A 50 -5.60 4.52 0.67
N LEU A 51 -6.14 3.53 -0.05
CA LEU A 51 -5.44 2.27 -0.27
C LEU A 51 -4.07 2.51 -0.93
N CYS A 52 -4.02 3.32 -1.98
CA CYS A 52 -2.79 3.63 -2.69
C CYS A 52 -1.76 4.28 -1.76
N ASP A 53 -2.16 5.29 -0.98
CA ASP A 53 -1.29 6.00 -0.03
C ASP A 53 -0.73 5.05 1.03
N VAL A 54 -1.56 4.17 1.58
CA VAL A 54 -1.14 3.16 2.57
C VAL A 54 -0.16 2.17 1.95
N VAL A 55 -0.46 1.62 0.77
CA VAL A 55 0.40 0.64 0.09
C VAL A 55 1.72 1.29 -0.31
N TYR A 56 1.71 2.53 -0.80
CA TYR A 56 2.92 3.30 -1.09
C TYR A 56 3.75 3.52 0.18
N ALA A 57 3.13 3.91 1.30
CA ALA A 57 3.82 4.05 2.58
C ALA A 57 4.43 2.74 3.09
N VAL A 58 3.76 1.60 2.87
CA VAL A 58 4.31 0.26 3.16
C VAL A 58 5.54 -0.02 2.30
N CYS A 59 5.45 0.23 0.99
CA CYS A 59 6.50 -0.04 0.01
C CYS A 59 7.55 1.07 -0.11
N LYS A 60 7.45 2.17 0.65
CA LYS A 60 8.26 3.37 0.45
C LYS A 60 9.78 3.12 0.35
N PRO A 61 10.43 2.29 1.19
CA PRO A 61 11.85 2.00 1.02
C PRO A 61 12.19 1.32 -0.31
N GLU A 62 11.31 0.43 -0.78
CA GLU A 62 11.44 -0.23 -2.08
C GLU A 62 11.20 0.76 -3.24
N ALA A 63 10.22 1.67 -3.09
CA ALA A 63 9.94 2.73 -4.06
C ALA A 63 11.12 3.72 -4.16
N ASP A 64 11.65 4.16 -3.02
CA ASP A 64 12.81 5.04 -2.94
C ASP A 64 14.04 4.39 -3.60
N ALA A 65 14.30 3.11 -3.31
CA ALA A 65 15.40 2.35 -3.92
C ALA A 65 15.25 2.19 -5.44
N ARG A 66 14.02 2.15 -5.95
CA ARG A 66 13.70 2.06 -7.38
C ARG A 66 13.47 3.42 -8.04
N SER A 67 13.64 4.52 -7.30
CA SER A 67 13.33 5.89 -7.75
C SER A 67 11.92 6.05 -8.31
N VAL A 68 10.94 5.40 -7.67
CA VAL A 68 9.52 5.50 -8.00
C VAL A 68 8.87 6.56 -7.12
N SER A 69 8.41 7.64 -7.76
CA SER A 69 7.63 8.68 -7.10
C SER A 69 6.25 8.17 -6.67
N ASP A 70 5.60 8.90 -5.78
CA ASP A 70 4.21 8.63 -5.39
C ASP A 70 3.28 8.73 -6.61
N GLU A 71 3.48 9.75 -7.46
CA GLU A 71 2.69 9.95 -8.67
C GLU A 71 2.88 8.81 -9.68
N ASP A 72 4.10 8.28 -9.84
CA ASP A 72 4.38 7.13 -10.71
C ASP A 72 3.88 5.81 -10.13
N PHE A 73 3.84 5.70 -8.80
CA PHE A 73 3.22 4.57 -8.12
C PHE A 73 1.70 4.61 -8.35
N GLY A 74 1.04 5.72 -8.01
CA GLY A 74 -0.39 5.93 -8.16
C GLY A 74 -0.88 5.76 -9.60
N ARG A 75 -0.11 6.23 -10.60
CA ARG A 75 -0.45 6.03 -12.03
C ARG A 75 -0.50 4.54 -12.42
N ALA A 76 0.29 3.69 -11.77
CA ALA A 76 0.30 2.25 -12.02
C ALA A 76 -0.73 1.48 -11.18
N MET A 77 -1.35 2.11 -10.19
CA MET A 77 -2.36 1.54 -9.29
C MET A 77 -3.76 1.72 -9.86
N ALA A 78 -4.12 0.92 -10.87
CA ALA A 78 -5.46 0.94 -11.46
C ALA A 78 -6.01 -0.47 -11.73
N GLY A 79 -7.33 -0.63 -11.64
CA GLY A 79 -8.00 -1.90 -11.93
C GLY A 79 -7.49 -3.05 -11.06
N ASP A 80 -6.99 -4.10 -11.70
CA ASP A 80 -6.52 -5.33 -11.04
C ASP A 80 -5.42 -5.07 -9.99
N ALA A 81 -4.57 -4.05 -10.20
CA ALA A 81 -3.52 -3.70 -9.24
C ALA A 81 -4.09 -3.29 -7.87
N ILE A 82 -5.21 -2.56 -7.86
CA ILE A 82 -5.92 -2.14 -6.63
C ILE A 82 -6.49 -3.36 -5.91
N GLU A 83 -7.13 -4.27 -6.65
CA GLU A 83 -7.72 -5.49 -6.08
C GLU A 83 -6.64 -6.41 -5.50
N GLN A 84 -5.55 -6.61 -6.24
CA GLN A 84 -4.43 -7.43 -5.79
C GLN A 84 -3.75 -6.83 -4.57
N ALA A 85 -3.52 -5.52 -4.53
CA ALA A 85 -2.95 -4.84 -3.37
C ALA A 85 -3.85 -4.96 -2.13
N THR A 86 -5.17 -4.83 -2.30
CA THR A 86 -6.14 -5.02 -1.20
C THR A 86 -6.07 -6.45 -0.62
N LYS A 87 -5.99 -7.48 -1.47
CA LYS A 87 -5.82 -8.88 -1.04
C LYS A 87 -4.46 -9.15 -0.40
N ALA A 88 -3.45 -8.41 -0.84
CA ALA A 88 -2.09 -8.53 -0.38
C ALA A 88 -1.83 -7.81 0.96
N LEU A 89 -2.69 -6.87 1.36
CA LEU A 89 -2.70 -6.27 2.70
C LEU A 89 -3.23 -7.26 3.76
#